data_AF-C0Z3D4-F1
#
_entry.id   AF-C0Z3D4-F1
#
_cell.length_a   1.000
_cell.length_b   1.000
_cell.length_c   1.000
_cell.angle_alpha   90.00
_cell.angle_beta   90.00
_cell.angle_gamma   90.00
#
_symmetry.space_group_name_H-M   'P 1'
#
loop_
_entity.id
_entity.type
_entity.pdbx_description
1 polymer ?
#
loop_
_entity_poly.entity_id
_entity_poly.type
_entity_poly.pdbx_seq_one_letter_code
_entity_poly.pdbx_strand_id
1 'polypeptide(L)'
;MPSIEVGTVGGGTQLASQSACLNLLGVKGASTESPGMNARRLATIVAGAVLAGELSLMSAIAAGQLVRSHMKYNRSSRDISGATTTTTTTT
;
A
#
# COMPACT_ATOMS: atom_id res chain seq x y z
N MET A 1 -6.74 13.21 8.48
CA MET A 1 -6.22 12.26 9.50
C MET A 1 -5.50 13.06 10.60
N PRO A 2 -6.20 13.47 11.67
CA PRO A 2 -5.62 14.33 12.72
C PRO A 2 -4.69 13.60 13.70
N SER A 3 -4.80 12.27 13.79
CA SER A 3 -4.06 11.44 14.74
C SER A 3 -3.31 10.36 13.96
N ILE A 4 -2.03 10.63 13.64
CA ILE A 4 -1.14 9.67 12.98
C ILE A 4 0.02 9.37 13.92
N GLU A 5 -0.08 8.25 14.63
CA GLU A 5 0.94 7.79 15.58
C GLU A 5 2.04 7.01 14.84
N VAL A 6 3.12 7.71 14.48
CA VAL A 6 4.26 7.11 13.78
C VAL A 6 5.59 7.55 14.39
N GLY A 7 6.61 6.73 14.19
CA GLY A 7 7.97 7.00 14.66
C GLY A 7 9.03 6.43 13.73
N THR A 8 10.21 7.04 13.73
CA THR A 8 11.36 6.64 12.90
C THR A 8 12.53 6.08 13.71
N VAL A 9 12.36 6.02 15.04
CA VAL A 9 13.30 5.52 16.05
C VAL A 9 12.53 4.65 17.04
N GLY A 10 13.19 3.62 17.59
CA GLY A 10 12.64 2.76 18.64
C GLY A 10 11.84 1.57 18.10
N GLY A 11 11.54 0.62 19.00
CA GLY A 11 10.76 -0.58 18.69
C GLY A 11 11.23 -1.32 17.44
N GLY A 12 10.29 -1.70 16.58
CA GLY A 12 10.55 -2.44 15.34
C GLY A 12 11.27 -1.65 14.25
N THR A 13 11.50 -0.34 14.41
CA THR A 13 12.14 0.48 13.35
C THR A 13 13.60 0.09 13.11
N GLN A 14 14.23 -0.67 14.01
CA GLN A 14 15.62 -1.13 13.90
C GLN A 14 15.77 -2.47 13.18
N LEU A 15 14.68 -3.21 13.01
CA LEU A 15 14.67 -4.48 12.30
C LEU A 15 15.05 -4.28 10.83
N ALA A 16 15.73 -5.26 10.22
CA ALA A 16 16.40 -5.09 8.93
C ALA A 16 15.45 -4.61 7.80
N SER A 17 14.28 -5.24 7.65
CA SER A 17 13.34 -4.89 6.58
C SER A 17 12.66 -3.53 6.83
N GLN A 18 12.21 -3.26 8.05
CA GLN A 18 11.61 -1.98 8.42
C GLN A 18 12.62 -0.83 8.29
N SER A 19 13.87 -1.08 8.67
CA SER A 19 14.97 -0.13 8.52
C SER A 19 15.24 0.17 7.04
N ALA A 20 15.30 -0.86 6.19
CA ALA A 20 15.44 -0.69 4.75
C ALA A 20 14.29 0.10 4.13
N CYS A 21 13.04 -0.15 4.52
CA CYS A 21 11.89 0.63 4.06
C CYS A 21 11.97 2.11 4.50
N LEU A 22 12.35 2.38 5.75
CA LEU A 22 12.52 3.75 6.24
C LEU A 22 13.69 4.47 5.55
N ASN A 23 14.76 3.73 5.19
CA ASN A 23 15.86 4.25 4.39
C ASN A 23 15.42 4.59 2.96
N LEU A 24 14.61 3.73 2.33
CA LEU A 24 14.04 3.99 1.00
C LEU A 24 13.19 5.26 0.99
N LEU A 25 12.45 5.52 2.06
CA LEU A 25 11.68 6.74 2.25
C LEU A 25 12.52 7.95 2.73
N GLY A 26 13.81 7.76 3.01
CA GLY A 26 14.72 8.81 3.47
C GLY A 26 14.43 9.35 4.88
N VAL A 27 13.73 8.58 5.72
CA VAL A 27 13.27 9.03 7.05
C VAL A 27 13.77 8.14 8.18
N LYS A 28 14.75 7.26 7.95
CA LYS A 28 15.28 6.38 8.99
C LYS A 28 15.96 7.17 10.12
N GLY A 29 15.67 6.79 11.35
CA GLY A 29 16.40 7.29 12.51
C GLY A 29 15.96 8.68 12.97
N ALA A 30 16.74 9.23 13.91
CA ALA A 30 16.56 10.60 14.38
C ALA A 30 17.06 11.57 13.31
N SER A 31 16.34 12.68 13.11
CA SER A 31 16.83 13.76 12.26
C SER A 31 17.95 14.51 13.01
N THR A 32 19.05 14.76 12.32
CA THR A 32 20.21 15.50 12.85
C THR A 32 19.95 17.00 12.95
N GLU A 33 19.11 17.56 12.08
CA GLU A 33 18.78 18.98 12.04
C GLU A 33 17.74 19.36 13.10
N SER A 34 16.67 18.58 13.21
CA SER A 34 15.56 18.86 14.14
C SER A 34 14.91 17.57 14.64
N PRO A 35 14.96 17.27 15.96
CA PRO A 35 14.26 16.13 16.53
C PRO A 35 12.79 16.04 16.10
N GLY A 36 12.36 14.83 15.73
CA GLY A 36 10.99 14.56 15.27
C GLY A 36 10.69 14.90 13.81
N MET A 37 11.59 15.60 13.08
CA MET A 37 11.35 15.96 11.67
C MET A 37 11.12 14.75 10.78
N ASN A 38 11.93 13.69 10.92
CA ASN A 38 11.75 12.44 10.15
C ASN A 38 10.39 11.78 10.43
N ALA A 39 9.92 11.78 11.69
CA ALA A 39 8.61 11.24 12.03
C ALA A 39 7.46 12.08 11.44
N ARG A 40 7.57 13.42 11.44
CA ARG A 40 6.61 14.30 10.76
C ARG A 40 6.61 14.07 9.25
N ARG A 41 7.78 13.86 8.65
CA ARG A 41 7.91 13.54 7.22
C ARG A 41 7.26 12.21 6.90
N LEU A 42 7.48 11.17 7.71
CA LEU A 42 6.81 9.89 7.58
C LEU A 42 5.28 10.04 7.69
N ALA A 43 4.78 10.79 8.66
CA ALA A 43 3.34 11.07 8.80
C ALA A 43 2.75 11.75 7.54
N THR A 44 3.50 12.69 6.95
CA THR A 44 3.13 13.36 5.70
C THR A 44 3.08 12.37 4.52
N ILE A 45 4.08 11.48 4.42
CA ILE A 45 4.12 10.42 3.39
C ILE A 45 2.91 9.49 3.54
N VAL A 46 2.59 9.06 4.77
CA VAL A 46 1.43 8.22 5.06
C VAL A 46 0.14 8.90 4.62
N ALA A 47 -0.07 10.17 5.00
CA ALA A 47 -1.26 10.93 4.61
C ALA A 47 -1.35 11.11 3.07
N GLY A 48 -0.23 11.37 2.40
CA GLY A 48 -0.17 11.47 0.94
C GLY A 48 -0.47 10.14 0.24
N ALA A 49 0.03 9.01 0.77
CA ALA A 49 -0.26 7.69 0.26
C ALA A 49 -1.74 7.31 0.42
N VAL A 50 -2.36 7.67 1.55
CA VAL A 50 -3.81 7.49 1.77
C VAL A 50 -4.60 8.27 0.73
N LEU A 51 -4.30 9.57 0.55
CA LEU A 51 -4.97 10.41 -0.44
C LEU A 51 -4.83 9.84 -1.86
N ALA A 52 -3.63 9.42 -2.26
CA ALA A 52 -3.39 8.80 -3.56
C ALA A 52 -4.21 7.51 -3.75
N GLY A 53 -4.30 6.68 -2.70
CA GLY A 53 -5.12 5.48 -2.68
C GLY A 53 -6.61 5.77 -2.83
N GLU A 54 -7.14 6.74 -2.08
CA GLU A 54 -8.55 7.15 -2.15
C GLU A 54 -8.92 7.71 -3.53
N LEU A 55 -8.08 8.57 -4.10
CA LEU A 55 -8.28 9.09 -5.46
C LEU A 55 -8.31 7.97 -6.51
N SER A 56 -7.36 7.04 -6.43
CA SER A 56 -7.30 5.88 -7.33
C SER A 56 -8.55 5.00 -7.20
N LEU A 57 -8.97 4.70 -5.97
CA LEU A 57 -10.16 3.90 -5.70
C LEU A 57 -11.43 4.58 -6.20
N MET A 58 -11.62 5.87 -5.90
CA MET A 58 -12.77 6.64 -6.37
C MET A 58 -12.82 6.70 -7.89
N SER A 59 -11.67 6.91 -8.56
CA SER A 59 -11.58 6.87 -10.01
C SER A 59 -11.97 5.51 -10.59
N ALA A 60 -11.53 4.41 -9.97
CA ALA A 60 -11.85 3.06 -10.42
C ALA A 60 -13.34 2.73 -10.24
N ILE A 61 -13.98 3.22 -9.17
CA ILE A 61 -15.42 3.09 -8.96
C ILE A 61 -16.19 3.91 -9.99
N ALA A 62 -15.83 5.19 -10.15
CA ALA A 62 -16.50 6.09 -11.09
C ALA A 62 -16.40 5.61 -12.55
N ALA A 63 -15.26 5.00 -12.93
CA ALA A 63 -15.06 4.43 -14.26
C ALA A 63 -15.61 2.99 -14.42
N GLY A 64 -16.19 2.39 -13.37
CA GLY A 64 -16.68 1.01 -13.41
C GLY A 64 -15.58 -0.05 -13.58
N GLN A 65 -14.33 0.26 -13.24
CA GLN A 65 -13.16 -0.60 -13.48
C GLN A 65 -12.74 -1.44 -12.27
N LEU A 66 -13.33 -1.21 -11.09
CA LEU A 66 -12.90 -1.86 -9.84
C LEU A 66 -12.91 -3.39 -9.90
N VAL A 67 -14.01 -4.02 -10.35
CA VAL A 67 -14.08 -5.50 -10.42
C VAL A 67 -13.09 -6.06 -11.44
N ARG A 68 -12.93 -5.38 -12.59
CA ARG A 68 -12.01 -5.79 -13.65
C ARG A 68 -10.56 -5.79 -13.16
N SER A 69 -10.14 -4.76 -12.43
CA SER A 69 -8.79 -4.70 -11.86
C SER A 69 -8.58 -5.77 -10.79
N HIS A 70 -9.58 -6.04 -9.93
CA HIS A 70 -9.51 -7.14 -8.97
C HIS A 70 -9.36 -8.51 -9.64
N MET A 71 -10.15 -8.81 -10.68
CA MET A 71 -10.05 -10.07 -11.41
C MET A 71 -8.70 -10.24 -12.09
N LYS A 72 -8.09 -9.14 -12.56
CA LYS A 72 -6.80 -9.17 -13.26
C LYS A 72 -5.60 -9.27 -12.33
N TYR A 73 -5.58 -8.49 -11.24
CA TYR A 73 -4.38 -8.29 -10.41
C TYR A 73 -4.46 -8.95 -9.03
N ASN A 74 -5.65 -9.20 -8.52
CA ASN A 74 -5.87 -9.75 -7.17
C ASN A 74 -6.44 -11.17 -7.17
N ARG A 75 -6.46 -11.84 -8.34
CA ARG A 75 -6.86 -13.24 -8.48
C ARG A 75 -5.87 -13.97 -9.37
N SER A 76 -5.55 -15.22 -9.02
CA SER A 76 -4.61 -15.99 -9.84
C SER A 76 -5.25 -16.33 -11.19
N SER A 77 -4.47 -16.27 -12.27
CA SER A 77 -4.91 -16.72 -13.59
C SER A 77 -5.30 -18.20 -13.61
N ARG A 78 -4.74 -19.01 -12.69
CA ARG A 78 -5.07 -20.43 -12.53
C ARG A 78 -6.52 -20.63 -12.07
N ASP A 79 -7.01 -19.79 -11.16
CA ASP A 79 -8.40 -19.82 -10.70
C ASP A 79 -9.40 -19.40 -11.79
N ILE A 80 -8.96 -18.57 -12.75
CA ILE A 80 -9.79 -18.09 -13.86
C ILE A 80 -9.92 -19.17 -14.94
N SER A 81 -8.84 -19.86 -15.28
CA SER A 81 -8.85 -20.93 -16.28
C SER A 81 -9.63 -22.17 -15.84
N GLY A 82 -9.64 -22.49 -14.55
CA GLY A 82 -10.38 -23.66 -14.01
C GLY A 82 -11.91 -23.53 -14.12
N ALA A 83 -12.44 -22.30 -14.09
CA ALA A 83 -13.88 -22.06 -14.20
C ALA A 83 -14.41 -22.18 -15.64
N THR A 84 -13.56 -22.01 -16.66
CA THR A 84 -13.95 -22.09 -18.08
C THR A 84 -14.03 -23.53 -18.59
N THR A 85 -13.35 -24.49 -17.95
CA THR A 85 -13.28 -25.88 -18.45
C THR A 85 -14.52 -26.73 -18.14
N THR A 86 -15.39 -26.32 -17.23
CA THR A 86 -16.50 -27.18 -16.73
C THR A 86 -17.80 -27.12 -17.56
N THR A 87 -17.91 -26.30 -18.61
CA THR A 87 -19.20 -26.08 -19.33
C THR A 87 -19.29 -26.75 -20.72
N THR A 88 -18.38 -27.65 -21.08
CA THR A 88 -18.39 -28.30 -22.41
C THR A 88 -18.28 -29.82 -22.28
N THR A 89 -19.32 -30.50 -21.80
CA THR A 89 -19.69 -31.94 -22.01
C THR A 89 -20.97 -32.13 -21.16
N THR A 90 -22.19 -32.27 -21.68
CA THR A 90 -22.79 -33.54 -22.16
C THR A 90 -24.17 -33.24 -22.78
N THR A 91 -24.35 -33.54 -24.07
CA THR A 91 -25.61 -33.95 -24.73
C THR A 91 -25.24 -35.07 -25.68
#